data_AF-A0A3E0MNS2-F1
#
_entry.id   AF-A0A3E0MNS2-F1
#
_cell.length_a   1.000
_cell.length_b   1.000
_cell.length_c   1.000
_cell.angle_alpha   90.00
_cell.angle_beta   90.00
_cell.angle_gamma   90.00
#
_symmetry.space_group_name_H-M   'P 1'
#
loop_
_entity.id
_entity.type
_entity.pdbx_description
1 polymer ?
#
loop_
_entity_poly.entity_id
_entity_poly.type
_entity_poly.pdbx_seq_one_letter_code
_entity_poly.pdbx_strand_id
1 'polypeptide(L)'
;MWTTEKDNYQRVFKAGEALGQEITTLRLENGQLASENQVLELKSKELTALLPELAAEVRGLKVRLDRAQSVSTTGFNVQTPATVRLRDSVIYDTVPVRVFDYRDGFFSVEGKAIGNRQHLELSYQDTLVQVVYRGERERPWLWIFSPRKLMQRVSLKNPNAHIHYTQHIEIIQ
;
A
#
# COMPACT_ATOMS: atom_id res chain seq x y z
N MET A 1 3.94 36.49 -15.16
CA MET A 1 3.67 35.25 -15.91
C MET A 1 4.88 34.32 -16.00
N TRP A 2 6.11 34.83 -16.19
CA TRP A 2 7.33 34.00 -16.32
C TRP A 2 7.81 33.26 -15.06
N THR A 3 7.50 33.75 -13.85
CA THR A 3 7.90 33.12 -12.58
C THR A 3 7.05 31.91 -12.21
N THR A 4 5.73 32.00 -12.42
CA THR A 4 4.77 30.93 -12.10
C THR A 4 5.02 29.66 -12.90
N GLU A 5 5.42 29.78 -14.16
CA GLU A 5 5.65 28.64 -15.04
C GLU A 5 6.98 27.94 -14.71
N LYS A 6 8.02 28.72 -14.38
CA LYS A 6 9.32 28.19 -13.93
C LYS A 6 9.24 27.48 -12.57
N ASP A 7 8.45 28.01 -11.64
CA ASP A 7 8.12 27.34 -10.38
C ASP A 7 7.35 26.03 -10.60
N ASN A 8 6.43 26.03 -11.59
CA ASN A 8 5.69 24.84 -11.98
C ASN A 8 6.64 23.75 -12.49
N TYR A 9 7.56 24.10 -13.41
CA TYR A 9 8.56 23.15 -13.92
C TYR A 9 9.51 22.65 -12.83
N GLN A 10 9.95 23.49 -11.89
CA GLN A 10 10.80 23.05 -10.77
C GLN A 10 10.06 22.14 -9.79
N ARG A 11 8.77 22.39 -9.50
CA ARG A 11 7.96 21.48 -8.68
C ARG A 11 7.68 20.16 -9.40
N VAL A 12 7.28 20.21 -10.65
CA VAL A 12 6.98 19.04 -11.49
C VAL A 12 8.23 18.18 -11.68
N PHE A 13 9.40 18.79 -11.88
CA PHE A 13 10.69 18.09 -11.97
C PHE A 13 11.08 17.43 -10.63
N LYS A 14 10.92 18.14 -9.50
CA LYS A 14 11.11 17.54 -8.16
C LYS A 14 10.12 16.42 -7.87
N ALA A 15 8.87 16.55 -8.31
CA ALA A 15 7.86 15.51 -8.17
C ALA A 15 8.23 14.27 -9.00
N GLY A 16 8.77 14.46 -10.21
CA GLY A 16 9.30 13.39 -11.06
C GLY A 16 10.48 12.64 -10.44
N GLU A 17 11.43 13.34 -9.80
CA GLU A 17 12.48 12.68 -8.99
C GLU A 17 11.90 11.99 -7.75
N ALA A 18 10.86 12.56 -7.14
CA ALA A 18 10.17 11.99 -5.99
C ALA A 18 9.23 10.80 -6.33
N LEU A 19 9.03 10.48 -7.62
CA LEU A 19 8.45 9.20 -8.02
C LEU A 19 9.41 8.03 -7.76
N GLY A 20 10.71 8.31 -7.67
CA GLY A 20 11.72 7.42 -7.08
C GLY A 20 11.78 7.57 -5.57
N GLN A 21 10.62 7.60 -4.89
CA GLN A 21 10.57 7.78 -3.45
C GLN A 21 11.33 6.67 -2.74
N GLU A 22 12.43 7.03 -2.08
CA GLU A 22 13.24 6.11 -1.28
C GLU A 22 12.39 5.69 -0.07
N ILE A 23 11.81 4.49 -0.16
CA ILE A 23 11.06 3.92 0.95
C ILE A 23 12.06 3.50 2.02
N THR A 24 11.98 4.18 3.16
CA THR A 24 12.78 3.81 4.32
C THR A 24 12.02 2.77 5.13
N THR A 25 12.64 1.60 5.34
CA THR A 25 12.06 0.56 6.20
C THR A 25 12.53 0.77 7.63
N LEU A 26 11.60 0.87 8.56
CA LEU A 26 11.84 1.10 9.98
C LEU A 26 11.24 -0.02 10.81
N ARG A 27 11.90 -0.35 11.92
CA ARG A 27 11.35 -1.25 12.93
C ARG A 27 10.68 -0.43 14.02
N LEU A 28 9.39 -0.65 14.24
CA LEU A 28 8.59 -0.01 15.28
C LEU A 28 8.94 -0.58 16.67
N GLU A 29 8.56 0.12 17.73
CA GLU A 29 8.78 -0.30 19.12
C GLU A 29 8.17 -1.67 19.45
N ASN A 30 7.02 -1.97 18.84
CA ASN A 30 6.34 -3.26 18.97
C ASN A 30 6.98 -4.37 18.09
N GLY A 31 8.12 -4.10 17.46
CA GLY A 31 8.87 -5.03 16.63
C GLY A 31 8.39 -5.16 15.18
N GLN A 32 7.26 -4.54 14.81
CA GLN A 32 6.71 -4.58 13.44
C GLN A 32 7.55 -3.73 12.47
N LEU A 33 7.56 -4.11 11.19
CA LEU A 33 8.14 -3.29 10.14
C LEU A 33 7.14 -2.24 9.66
N ALA A 34 7.64 -1.05 9.38
CA ALA A 34 6.90 0.03 8.77
C ALA A 34 7.70 0.63 7.62
N SER A 35 6.99 1.05 6.58
CA SER A 35 7.54 1.80 5.47
C SER A 35 7.26 3.27 5.67
N GLU A 36 8.27 4.10 5.48
CA GLU A 36 8.19 5.55 5.60
C GLU A 36 8.66 6.23 4.32
N ASN A 37 7.93 7.28 3.94
CA ASN A 37 8.18 8.11 2.77
C ASN A 37 7.63 9.53 3.00
N GLN A 38 8.13 10.49 2.24
CA GLN A 38 7.58 11.86 2.23
C GLN A 38 6.25 11.87 1.46
N VAL A 39 5.28 12.70 1.87
CA VAL A 39 4.05 12.90 1.09
C VAL A 39 4.33 13.86 -0.06
N LEU A 40 3.79 13.54 -1.24
CA LEU A 40 3.81 14.44 -2.40
C LEU A 40 2.61 15.38 -2.34
N GLU A 41 2.81 16.65 -2.60
CA GLU A 41 1.71 17.60 -2.72
C GLU A 41 1.63 18.05 -4.20
N LEU A 42 0.54 17.70 -4.88
CA LEU A 42 0.34 17.96 -6.31
C LEU A 42 -0.99 18.65 -6.56
N LYS A 43 -1.06 19.53 -7.55
CA LYS A 43 -2.33 20.02 -8.07
C LYS A 43 -2.99 18.96 -8.94
N SER A 44 -4.32 19.02 -9.09
CA SER A 44 -5.08 18.07 -9.93
C SER A 44 -4.57 17.99 -11.38
N LYS A 45 -4.11 19.12 -11.94
CA LYS A 45 -3.51 19.18 -13.29
C LYS A 45 -2.14 18.49 -13.34
N GLU A 46 -1.31 18.70 -12.31
CA GLU A 46 0.01 18.08 -12.21
C GLU A 46 -0.12 16.57 -12.02
N LEU A 47 -1.06 16.11 -11.19
CA LEU A 47 -1.36 14.69 -11.02
C LEU A 47 -1.74 14.05 -12.35
N THR A 48 -2.58 14.71 -13.16
CA THR A 48 -2.97 14.19 -14.48
C THR A 48 -1.80 14.16 -15.47
N ALA A 49 -0.88 15.12 -15.39
CA ALA A 49 0.27 15.21 -16.29
C ALA A 49 1.40 14.25 -15.92
N LEU A 50 1.66 14.06 -14.62
CA LEU A 50 2.77 13.26 -14.09
C LEU A 50 2.39 11.80 -13.82
N LEU A 51 1.16 11.56 -13.37
CA LEU A 51 0.65 10.25 -12.96
C LEU A 51 -0.73 9.97 -13.58
N PRO A 52 -0.79 9.86 -14.92
CA PRO A 52 -2.06 9.68 -15.62
C PRO A 52 -2.79 8.38 -15.22
N GLU A 53 -2.06 7.32 -14.87
CA GLU A 53 -2.62 6.05 -14.41
C GLU A 53 -3.34 6.21 -13.07
N LEU A 54 -2.69 6.85 -12.09
CA LEU A 54 -3.30 7.12 -10.79
C LEU A 54 -4.51 8.05 -10.92
N ALA A 55 -4.43 9.05 -11.81
CA ALA A 55 -5.57 9.91 -12.11
C ALA A 55 -6.74 9.14 -12.76
N ALA A 56 -6.46 8.10 -13.56
CA ALA A 56 -7.47 7.21 -14.11
C ALA A 56 -8.09 6.32 -13.02
N GLU A 57 -7.28 5.81 -12.08
CA GLU A 57 -7.75 5.01 -10.95
C GLU A 57 -8.72 5.81 -10.06
N VAL A 58 -8.40 7.05 -9.71
CA VAL A 58 -9.30 7.95 -8.96
C VAL A 58 -10.65 8.11 -9.67
N ARG A 59 -10.64 8.30 -11.00
CA ARG A 59 -11.88 8.38 -11.80
C ARG A 59 -12.61 7.04 -11.83
N GLY A 60 -11.90 5.92 -11.89
CA GLY A 60 -12.43 4.55 -11.82
C GLY A 60 -13.15 4.27 -10.50
N LEU A 61 -12.66 4.84 -9.39
CA LEU A 61 -13.33 4.87 -8.09
C LEU A 61 -14.55 5.81 -8.04
N LYS A 62 -14.95 6.40 -9.17
CA LYS A 62 -16.06 7.33 -9.33
C LYS A 62 -15.91 8.63 -8.53
N VAL A 63 -14.66 9.04 -8.27
CA VAL A 63 -14.34 10.31 -7.62
C VAL A 63 -13.80 11.28 -8.67
N ARG A 64 -14.29 12.53 -8.66
CA ARG A 64 -13.74 13.58 -9.50
C ARG A 64 -12.42 14.07 -8.91
N LEU A 65 -11.41 14.28 -9.75
CA LEU A 65 -10.07 14.72 -9.33
C LEU A 65 -10.05 16.03 -8.53
N ASP A 66 -10.94 16.97 -8.83
CA ASP A 66 -11.06 18.24 -8.11
C ASP A 66 -11.75 18.11 -6.74
N ARG A 67 -12.39 16.96 -6.49
CA ARG A 67 -12.98 16.60 -5.19
C ARG A 67 -12.10 15.66 -4.38
N ALA A 68 -11.10 15.05 -5.00
CA ALA A 68 -10.15 14.19 -4.30
C ALA A 68 -9.21 15.08 -3.46
N GLN A 69 -9.10 14.79 -2.17
CA GLN A 69 -8.22 15.51 -1.25
C GLN A 69 -6.84 14.85 -1.16
N SER A 70 -6.81 13.53 -1.21
CA SER A 70 -5.56 12.77 -1.25
C SER A 70 -5.79 11.40 -1.87
N VAL A 71 -4.70 10.79 -2.30
CA VAL A 71 -4.65 9.42 -2.84
C VAL A 71 -3.51 8.70 -2.16
N SER A 72 -3.75 7.49 -1.67
CA SER A 72 -2.73 6.65 -1.05
C SER A 72 -2.73 5.30 -1.72
N THR A 73 -1.56 4.85 -2.17
CA THR A 73 -1.36 3.58 -2.85
C THR A 73 -0.25 2.83 -2.15
N THR A 74 -0.53 1.62 -1.67
CA THR A 74 0.45 0.75 -1.02
C THR A 74 0.42 -0.62 -1.67
N GLY A 75 1.57 -1.05 -2.19
CA GLY A 75 1.82 -2.39 -2.71
C GLY A 75 2.57 -3.22 -1.68
N PHE A 76 2.04 -4.40 -1.38
CA PHE A 76 2.67 -5.35 -0.47
C PHE A 76 2.52 -6.78 -0.97
N ASN A 77 3.40 -7.66 -0.50
CA ASN A 77 3.33 -9.09 -0.74
C ASN A 77 3.38 -9.84 0.59
N VAL A 78 2.70 -10.97 0.67
CA VAL A 78 2.72 -11.84 1.84
C VAL A 78 3.18 -13.22 1.42
N GLN A 79 4.11 -13.78 2.19
CA GLN A 79 4.60 -15.13 1.99
C GLN A 79 4.55 -15.86 3.34
N THR A 80 3.54 -16.72 3.52
CA THR A 80 3.49 -17.62 4.68
C THR A 80 3.71 -19.05 4.21
N PRO A 81 4.90 -19.64 4.42
CA PRO A 81 5.08 -21.06 4.18
C PRO A 81 4.24 -21.87 5.17
N ALA A 82 3.47 -22.84 4.68
CA ALA A 82 2.60 -23.68 5.49
C ALA A 82 2.77 -25.15 5.12
N THR A 83 2.89 -26.00 6.14
CA THR A 83 2.85 -27.45 6.01
C THR A 83 1.62 -27.96 6.72
N VAL A 84 0.72 -28.61 5.97
CA VAL A 84 -0.60 -29.01 6.48
C VAL A 84 -0.73 -30.53 6.39
N ARG A 85 -1.36 -31.13 7.41
CA ARG A 85 -1.65 -32.56 7.41
C ARG A 85 -2.88 -32.85 6.56
N LEU A 86 -2.74 -33.74 5.59
CA LEU A 86 -3.85 -34.30 4.84
C LEU A 86 -4.63 -35.30 5.70
N ARG A 87 -5.97 -35.27 5.58
CA ARG A 87 -6.88 -36.22 6.21
C ARG A 87 -7.66 -36.93 5.11
N ASP A 88 -7.70 -38.26 5.16
CA ASP A 88 -8.56 -39.03 4.28
C ASP A 88 -10.02 -38.95 4.77
N SER A 89 -10.96 -38.88 3.83
CA SER A 89 -12.40 -38.74 4.04
C SER A 89 -13.15 -39.44 2.90
N VAL A 90 -14.47 -39.57 3.01
CA VAL A 90 -15.32 -40.22 2.00
C VAL A 90 -16.63 -39.44 1.84
N ILE A 91 -17.08 -39.25 0.59
CA ILE A 91 -18.40 -38.69 0.27
C ILE A 91 -19.33 -39.85 -0.11
N TYR A 92 -20.54 -39.89 0.47
CA TYR A 92 -21.54 -40.94 0.28
C TYR A 92 -20.96 -42.38 0.42
N ASP A 93 -20.06 -42.58 1.39
CA ASP A 93 -19.36 -43.84 1.70
C ASP A 93 -18.63 -44.52 0.53
N THR A 94 -18.48 -43.84 -0.62
CA THR A 94 -17.96 -44.44 -1.86
C THR A 94 -16.88 -43.61 -2.54
N VAL A 95 -16.92 -42.28 -2.43
CA VAL A 95 -15.95 -41.41 -3.12
C VAL A 95 -14.84 -41.02 -2.17
N PRO A 96 -13.60 -41.52 -2.32
CA PRO A 96 -12.49 -41.13 -1.47
C PRO A 96 -12.10 -39.68 -1.72
N VAL A 97 -11.88 -38.94 -0.64
CA VAL A 97 -11.53 -37.52 -0.65
C VAL A 97 -10.36 -37.28 0.29
N ARG A 98 -9.42 -36.43 -0.09
CA ARG A 98 -8.42 -35.91 0.84
C ARG A 98 -8.70 -34.47 1.16
N VAL A 99 -8.76 -34.13 2.44
CA VAL A 99 -9.04 -32.78 2.90
C VAL A 99 -7.89 -32.22 3.72
N PHE A 100 -7.73 -30.90 3.66
CA PHE A 100 -6.87 -30.16 4.55
C PHE A 100 -7.48 -28.80 4.87
N ASP A 101 -7.13 -28.26 6.03
CA ASP A 101 -7.51 -26.94 6.49
C ASP A 101 -6.28 -26.29 7.12
N TYR A 102 -6.03 -25.04 6.77
CA TYR A 102 -4.94 -24.22 7.28
C TYR A 102 -5.43 -22.83 7.62
N ARG A 103 -5.09 -22.37 8.83
CA ARG A 103 -5.47 -21.05 9.34
C ARG A 103 -4.34 -20.48 10.21
N ASP A 104 -3.95 -19.23 9.97
CA ASP A 104 -2.86 -18.55 10.72
C ASP A 104 -3.25 -17.16 11.27
N GLY A 105 -4.55 -16.84 11.29
CA GLY A 105 -5.08 -15.55 11.72
C GLY A 105 -5.17 -14.50 10.61
N PHE A 106 -4.51 -14.72 9.47
CA PHE A 106 -4.61 -13.87 8.28
C PHE A 106 -5.12 -14.67 7.07
N PHE A 107 -4.59 -15.86 6.84
CA PHE A 107 -5.04 -16.79 5.81
C PHE A 107 -6.01 -17.82 6.38
N SER A 108 -6.99 -18.19 5.55
CA SER A 108 -7.75 -19.43 5.67
C SER A 108 -7.69 -20.15 4.33
N VAL A 109 -7.23 -21.40 4.36
CA VAL A 109 -7.13 -22.25 3.18
C VAL A 109 -7.77 -23.58 3.49
N GLU A 110 -8.87 -23.86 2.81
CA GLU A 110 -9.53 -25.16 2.83
C GLU A 110 -9.35 -25.84 1.49
N GLY A 111 -9.01 -27.13 1.53
CA GLY A 111 -8.78 -27.90 0.33
C GLY A 111 -9.45 -29.26 0.39
N LYS A 112 -10.04 -29.67 -0.75
CA LYS A 112 -10.53 -31.04 -0.95
C LYS A 112 -10.06 -31.57 -2.31
N ALA A 113 -9.43 -32.74 -2.29
CA ALA A 113 -9.03 -33.48 -3.49
C ALA A 113 -10.04 -34.60 -3.74
N ILE A 114 -10.68 -34.59 -4.91
CA ILE A 114 -11.65 -35.60 -5.35
C ILE A 114 -11.17 -36.16 -6.69
N GLY A 115 -10.71 -37.42 -6.70
CA GLY A 115 -10.07 -37.99 -7.89
C GLY A 115 -8.85 -37.17 -8.32
N ASN A 116 -8.90 -36.61 -9.52
CA ASN A 116 -7.85 -35.74 -10.08
C ASN A 116 -8.15 -34.24 -9.95
N ARG A 117 -9.19 -33.85 -9.20
CA ARG A 117 -9.57 -32.44 -9.02
C ARG A 117 -9.23 -31.97 -7.61
N GLN A 118 -8.61 -30.80 -7.53
CA GLN A 118 -8.40 -30.07 -6.29
C GLN A 118 -9.39 -28.90 -6.25
N HIS A 119 -10.20 -28.82 -5.21
CA HIS A 119 -10.98 -27.64 -4.89
C HIS A 119 -10.29 -26.92 -3.74
N LEU A 120 -10.16 -25.60 -3.86
CA LEU A 120 -9.55 -24.73 -2.86
C LEU A 120 -10.51 -23.58 -2.56
N GLU A 121 -10.69 -23.29 -1.29
CA GLU A 121 -11.29 -22.07 -0.80
C GLU A 121 -10.22 -21.30 -0.05
N LEU A 122 -9.92 -20.09 -0.55
CA LEU A 122 -8.83 -19.25 -0.10
C LEU A 122 -9.41 -17.91 0.36
N SER A 123 -9.13 -17.53 1.60
CA SER A 123 -9.42 -16.20 2.08
C SER A 123 -8.19 -15.60 2.77
N TYR A 124 -8.06 -14.30 2.63
CA TYR A 124 -7.01 -13.50 3.25
C TYR A 124 -7.63 -12.25 3.84
N GLN A 125 -7.32 -12.00 5.11
CA GLN A 125 -7.74 -10.84 5.87
C GLN A 125 -6.50 -10.21 6.51
N ASP A 126 -6.35 -8.90 6.37
CA ASP A 126 -5.28 -8.14 7.01
C ASP A 126 -5.75 -6.72 7.31
N THR A 127 -4.92 -5.98 8.03
CA THR A 127 -5.15 -4.58 8.39
C THR A 127 -3.91 -3.78 8.06
N LEU A 128 -4.07 -2.80 7.17
CA LEU A 128 -3.08 -1.78 6.88
C LEU A 128 -3.35 -0.58 7.80
N VAL A 129 -2.32 -0.12 8.50
CA VAL A 129 -2.35 1.10 9.31
C VAL A 129 -1.49 2.15 8.62
N GLN A 130 -2.10 3.29 8.29
CA GLN A 130 -1.41 4.43 7.70
C GLN A 130 -1.51 5.64 8.63
N VAL A 131 -0.38 6.31 8.83
CA VAL A 131 -0.29 7.56 9.58
C VAL A 131 0.36 8.60 8.68
N VAL A 132 -0.32 9.75 8.54
CA VAL A 132 0.22 10.94 7.88
C VAL A 132 0.49 11.99 8.96
N TYR A 133 1.71 12.52 8.99
CA TYR A 133 2.16 13.37 10.08
C TYR A 133 3.15 14.43 9.61
N ARG A 134 3.32 15.48 10.41
CA ARG A 134 4.30 16.54 10.13
C ARG A 134 5.66 16.14 10.69
N GLY A 135 6.60 15.79 9.83
CA GLY A 135 7.96 15.37 10.17
C GLY A 135 8.91 16.53 10.49
N GLU A 136 10.18 16.33 10.15
CA GLU A 136 11.23 17.29 10.42
C GLU A 136 11.16 18.53 9.50
N ARG A 137 11.84 19.59 9.94
CA ARG A 137 12.06 20.81 9.15
C ARG A 137 13.37 20.67 8.41
N GLU A 138 13.42 21.15 7.17
CA GLU A 138 14.70 21.28 6.46
C GLU A 138 15.67 22.18 7.21
N ARG A 139 15.16 23.27 7.82
CA ARG A 139 15.96 24.24 8.58
C ARG A 139 15.29 24.49 9.94
N PRO A 140 15.57 23.67 10.96
CA PRO A 140 14.94 23.79 12.28
C PRO A 140 15.18 25.16 12.94
N TRP A 141 16.35 25.76 12.71
CA TRP A 141 16.74 27.07 13.24
C TRP A 141 15.99 28.25 12.59
N LEU A 142 15.31 28.05 11.45
CA LEU A 142 14.43 29.03 10.79
C LEU A 142 12.95 28.62 10.92
N TRP A 143 12.50 28.25 12.12
CA TRP A 143 11.21 27.59 12.31
C TRP A 143 9.98 28.37 11.79
N ILE A 144 10.05 29.70 11.73
CA ILE A 144 9.00 30.58 11.19
C ILE A 144 8.89 30.43 9.65
N PHE A 145 10.01 30.20 8.97
CA PHE A 145 10.10 30.15 7.50
C PHE A 145 10.31 28.74 6.95
N SER A 146 10.57 27.76 7.81
CA SER A 146 10.71 26.35 7.46
C SER A 146 9.48 25.58 7.96
N PRO A 147 8.44 25.40 7.13
CA PRO A 147 7.35 24.50 7.47
C PRO A 147 7.87 23.06 7.62
N ARG A 148 7.12 22.24 8.35
CA ARG A 148 7.41 20.79 8.46
C ARG A 148 7.05 20.09 7.17
N LYS A 149 7.84 19.11 6.78
CA LYS A 149 7.48 18.20 5.69
C LYS A 149 6.34 17.30 6.13
N LEU A 150 5.42 17.02 5.21
CA LEU A 150 4.42 16.00 5.42
C LEU A 150 5.04 14.64 5.12
N MET A 151 4.91 13.72 6.07
CA MET A 151 5.49 12.38 6.04
C MET A 151 4.37 11.36 6.17
N GLN A 152 4.57 10.19 5.60
CA GLN A 152 3.69 9.04 5.70
C GLN A 152 4.46 7.88 6.31
N ARG A 153 3.79 7.13 7.17
CA ARG A 153 4.23 5.83 7.64
C ARG A 153 3.12 4.81 7.46
N VAL A 154 3.46 3.64 6.94
CA VAL A 154 2.52 2.54 6.69
C VAL A 154 3.06 1.26 7.32
N SER A 155 2.19 0.50 7.98
CA SER A 155 2.50 -0.84 8.47
C SER A 155 1.34 -1.80 8.23
N LEU A 156 1.66 -3.08 8.07
CA LEU A 156 0.67 -4.16 8.06
C LEU A 156 0.69 -4.91 9.39
N LYS A 157 -0.46 -5.48 9.77
CA LYS A 157 -0.55 -6.30 10.98
C LYS A 157 0.00 -7.70 10.76
N ASN A 158 -0.05 -8.23 9.54
CA ASN A 158 0.61 -9.49 9.21
C ASN A 158 2.14 -9.36 9.27
N PRO A 159 2.83 -10.10 10.15
CA PRO A 159 4.28 -10.02 10.29
C PRO A 159 5.03 -10.59 9.07
N ASN A 160 4.38 -11.41 8.24
CA ASN A 160 4.95 -11.98 7.02
C ASN A 160 4.70 -11.09 5.79
N ALA A 161 3.99 -9.97 5.96
CA ALA A 161 3.76 -9.02 4.89
C ALA A 161 4.95 -8.07 4.72
N HIS A 162 5.30 -7.81 3.46
CA HIS A 162 6.39 -6.93 3.08
C HIS A 162 5.85 -5.86 2.13
N ILE A 163 5.98 -4.60 2.53
CA ILE A 163 5.64 -3.45 1.68
C ILE A 163 6.82 -3.21 0.75
N HIS A 164 6.59 -3.32 -0.56
CA HIS A 164 7.60 -3.01 -1.58
C HIS A 164 7.38 -1.64 -2.21
N TYR A 165 6.17 -1.08 -2.09
CA TYR A 165 5.85 0.24 -2.60
C TYR A 165 4.82 0.94 -1.72
N THR A 166 5.00 2.24 -1.48
CA THR A 166 3.97 3.09 -0.88
C THR A 166 4.11 4.52 -1.37
N GLN A 167 3.00 5.17 -1.66
CA GLN A 167 2.94 6.56 -2.09
C GLN A 167 1.67 7.21 -1.52
N HIS A 168 1.81 8.43 -1.00
CA HIS A 168 0.69 9.27 -0.66
C HIS A 168 0.84 10.63 -1.33
N ILE A 169 -0.25 11.07 -1.94
CA ILE A 169 -0.34 12.32 -2.65
C ILE A 169 -1.47 13.13 -2.03
N GLU A 170 -1.15 14.30 -1.51
CA GLU A 170 -2.12 15.34 -1.17
C GLU A 170 -2.42 16.17 -2.43
N ILE A 171 -3.71 16.35 -2.72
CA ILE A 171 -4.17 17.10 -3.88
C ILE A 171 -4.50 18.52 -3.43
N ILE A 172 -3.64 19.46 -3.82
CA ILE A 172 -3.82 20.88 -3.53
C ILE A 172 -4.80 21.48 -4.55
N GLN A 173 -5.77 22.27 -4.06
CA GLN A 173 -6.70 23.04 -4.89
C GLN A 173 -6.09 24.34 -5.43
#